data_AF-A0A163MKM2-F1
#
_entry.id   AF-A0A163MKM2-F1
#
_cell.length_a   1.000
_cell.length_b   1.000
_cell.length_c   1.000
_cell.angle_alpha   90.00
_cell.angle_beta   90.00
_cell.angle_gamma   90.00
#
_symmetry.space_group_name_H-M   'P 1'
#
loop_
_entity.id
_entity.type
_entity.pdbx_description
1 polymer ?
#
loop_
_entity_poly.entity_id
_entity_poly.type
_entity_poly.pdbx_seq_one_letter_code
_entity_poly.pdbx_strand_id
1 'polypeptide(L)'
;GRNCSREERNEFEKYDLEHKLREKFVVALKKEFPNLALTYSIGGQISFDVFPTGWDKTYCLGRIKDEGFKTIHFFGDKTFEGGNDFEIYHHPDVTGHSVTNPNDTIRIVKELFP
;
A
#
# COMPACT_ATOMS: atom_id res chain seq x y z
N GLY A 1 4.08 13.20 -12.27
CA GLY A 1 4.03 11.74 -12.05
C GLY A 1 4.97 11.01 -13.00
N ARG A 2 4.58 10.77 -14.26
CA ARG A 2 5.34 9.86 -15.14
C ARG A 2 6.41 10.52 -16.02
N ASN A 3 6.48 11.85 -16.05
CA ASN A 3 7.44 12.61 -16.89
C ASN A 3 8.79 12.86 -16.22
N CYS A 4 9.16 12.09 -15.19
CA CYS A 4 10.46 12.18 -14.53
C CYS A 4 11.29 10.92 -14.79
N SER A 5 12.60 11.11 -14.89
CA SER A 5 13.60 10.04 -15.02
C SER A 5 13.62 9.15 -13.77
N ARG A 6 14.29 8.01 -13.86
CA ARG A 6 14.43 7.11 -12.71
C ARG A 6 15.29 7.73 -11.62
N GLU A 7 16.31 8.48 -12.02
CA GLU A 7 17.20 9.21 -11.14
C GLU A 7 16.42 10.28 -10.35
N GLU A 8 15.60 11.07 -11.03
CA GLU A 8 14.73 12.07 -10.39
C GLU A 8 13.74 11.44 -9.41
N ARG A 9 13.20 10.25 -9.72
CA ARG A 9 12.33 9.52 -8.79
C ARG A 9 13.06 9.11 -7.52
N ASN A 10 14.28 8.61 -7.66
CA ASN A 10 15.10 8.19 -6.52
C ASN A 10 15.50 9.39 -5.67
N GLU A 11 15.83 10.53 -6.29
CA GLU A 11 16.14 11.77 -5.60
C GLU A 11 14.92 12.33 -4.86
N PHE A 12 13.76 12.37 -5.52
CA PHE A 12 12.53 12.81 -4.89
C PHE A 12 12.14 11.90 -3.73
N GLU A 13 12.26 10.58 -3.86
CA GLU A 13 11.93 9.65 -2.77
C GLU A 13 12.78 9.94 -1.53
N LYS A 14 14.11 10.11 -1.69
CA LYS A 14 14.99 10.49 -0.59
C LYS A 14 14.59 11.82 0.04
N TYR A 15 14.31 12.82 -0.80
CA TYR A 15 13.92 14.14 -0.34
C TYR A 15 12.59 14.11 0.42
N ASP A 16 11.60 13.38 -0.10
CA ASP A 16 10.28 13.22 0.52
C ASP A 16 10.34 12.44 1.83
N LEU A 17 11.18 11.41 1.93
CA LEU A 17 11.39 10.68 3.19
C LEU A 17 11.97 11.58 4.30
N GLU A 18 12.88 12.50 3.94
CA GLU A 18 13.45 13.46 4.88
C GLU A 18 12.47 14.59 5.24
N HIS A 19 11.78 15.15 4.25
CA HIS A 19 10.97 16.37 4.41
C HIS A 19 9.48 16.10 4.63
N LYS A 20 9.03 14.86 4.46
CA LYS A 20 7.64 14.39 4.61
C LYS A 20 6.64 15.17 3.74
N LEU A 21 6.99 15.47 2.49
CA LEU A 21 6.16 16.34 1.64
C LEU A 21 4.78 15.73 1.37
N ARG A 22 4.74 14.48 0.92
CA ARG A 22 3.48 13.77 0.62
C ARG A 22 2.63 13.57 1.86
N GLU A 23 3.23 13.24 3.00
CA GLU A 23 2.53 13.11 4.29
C GLU A 23 1.85 14.44 4.67
N LYS A 24 2.60 15.55 4.64
CA LYS A 24 2.06 16.89 4.93
C LYS A 24 0.95 17.28 3.96
N PHE A 25 1.10 16.94 2.68
CA PHE A 25 0.08 17.24 1.67
C PHE A 25 -1.20 16.43 1.92
N VAL A 26 -1.09 15.14 2.21
CA VAL A 26 -2.24 14.30 2.59
C VAL A 26 -2.95 14.86 3.84
N VAL A 27 -2.21 15.30 4.85
CA VAL A 27 -2.80 15.94 6.05
C VAL A 27 -3.57 17.21 5.67
N ALA A 28 -3.02 18.06 4.80
CA ALA A 28 -3.70 19.26 4.33
C ALA A 28 -4.99 18.94 3.57
N LEU A 29 -4.98 17.93 2.68
CA LEU A 29 -6.16 17.49 1.95
C LEU A 29 -7.25 16.92 2.86
N LYS A 30 -6.88 16.10 3.85
CA LYS A 30 -7.83 15.58 4.86
C LYS A 30 -8.49 16.70 5.66
N LYS A 31 -7.75 17.76 5.96
CA LYS A 31 -8.27 18.94 6.66
C LYS A 31 -9.22 19.76 5.79
N GLU A 32 -8.95 19.89 4.50
CA GLU A 32 -9.75 20.68 3.56
C GLU A 32 -11.06 19.96 3.17
N PHE A 33 -11.02 18.64 3.05
CA PHE A 33 -12.16 17.83 2.61
C PHE A 33 -12.61 16.79 3.65
N PRO A 34 -12.89 17.18 4.91
CA PRO A 34 -13.18 16.24 5.99
C PRO A 34 -14.53 15.52 5.82
N ASN A 35 -15.42 16.10 5.01
CA ASN A 35 -16.77 15.60 4.73
C ASN A 35 -16.83 14.64 3.54
N LEU A 36 -15.73 14.48 2.78
CA LEU A 36 -15.64 13.50 1.72
C LEU A 36 -15.05 12.20 2.29
N ALA A 37 -15.74 11.08 2.08
CA ALA A 37 -15.25 9.76 2.46
C ALA A 37 -14.14 9.31 1.48
N LEU A 38 -12.97 9.94 1.59
CA LEU A 38 -11.79 9.68 0.78
C LEU A 38 -10.68 9.06 1.63
N THR A 39 -10.06 8.03 1.08
CA THR A 39 -8.82 7.45 1.56
C THR A 39 -7.66 7.99 0.72
N TYR A 40 -6.54 8.24 1.41
CA TYR A 40 -5.31 8.77 0.82
C TYR A 40 -4.20 7.78 1.13
N SER A 41 -3.58 7.24 0.10
CA SER A 41 -2.61 6.15 0.23
C SER A 41 -1.28 6.55 -0.41
N ILE A 42 -0.23 6.68 0.40
CA ILE A 42 1.10 7.01 -0.11
C ILE A 42 1.73 5.73 -0.65
N GLY A 43 2.05 5.73 -1.95
CA GLY A 43 2.52 4.56 -2.67
C GLY A 43 3.59 4.90 -3.70
N GLY A 44 4.57 4.02 -3.83
CA GLY A 44 5.72 4.23 -4.71
C GLY A 44 6.60 5.42 -4.29
N GLN A 45 7.41 5.90 -5.23
CA GLN A 45 8.48 6.86 -4.95
C GLN A 45 8.03 8.32 -4.95
N ILE A 46 7.01 8.66 -5.73
CA ILE A 46 6.74 10.05 -6.15
C ILE A 46 5.28 10.50 -6.07
N SER A 47 4.37 9.62 -5.64
CA SER A 47 2.94 9.87 -5.70
C SER A 47 2.21 9.34 -4.46
N PHE A 48 0.94 9.65 -4.40
CA PHE A 48 -0.06 9.05 -3.53
C PHE A 48 -1.38 9.00 -4.30
N ASP A 49 -2.22 8.04 -3.95
CA ASP A 49 -3.53 7.84 -4.55
C ASP A 49 -4.61 8.44 -3.65
N VAL A 50 -5.70 8.90 -4.26
CA VAL A 50 -6.89 9.41 -3.58
C VAL A 50 -8.11 8.72 -4.18
N PHE A 51 -8.89 8.04 -3.35
CA PHE A 51 -10.03 7.23 -3.79
C PHE A 51 -11.13 7.18 -2.72
N PRO A 52 -12.38 6.80 -3.08
CA PRO A 52 -13.44 6.60 -2.10
C PRO A 52 -13.03 5.57 -1.04
N THR A 53 -13.35 5.82 0.22
CA THR A 53 -13.05 4.88 1.31
C THR A 53 -13.63 3.49 1.02
N GLY A 54 -12.82 2.44 1.23
CA GLY A 54 -13.15 1.05 0.91
C GLY A 54 -12.76 0.60 -0.51
N TRP A 55 -12.14 1.47 -1.31
CA TRP A 55 -11.57 1.11 -2.62
C TRP A 55 -10.06 0.85 -2.56
N ASP A 56 -9.52 0.56 -1.37
CA ASP A 56 -8.15 0.06 -1.20
C ASP A 56 -8.04 -1.41 -1.65
N LYS A 57 -6.87 -2.03 -1.42
CA LYS A 57 -6.61 -3.41 -1.89
C LYS A 57 -7.60 -4.44 -1.32
N THR A 58 -8.25 -4.20 -0.18
CA THR A 58 -9.29 -5.10 0.37
C THR A 58 -10.47 -5.28 -0.59
N TYR A 59 -10.69 -4.33 -1.51
CA TYR A 59 -11.75 -4.40 -2.51
C TYR A 59 -11.71 -5.70 -3.34
N CYS A 60 -10.53 -6.27 -3.60
CA CYS A 60 -10.43 -7.51 -4.35
C CYS A 60 -10.91 -8.75 -3.56
N LEU A 61 -10.90 -8.71 -2.24
CA LEU A 61 -11.31 -9.84 -1.38
C LEU A 61 -12.78 -10.21 -1.60
N GLY A 62 -13.64 -9.21 -1.82
CA GLY A 62 -15.05 -9.44 -2.13
C GLY A 62 -15.29 -10.18 -3.46
N ARG A 63 -14.28 -10.26 -4.33
CA ARG A 63 -14.37 -10.98 -5.62
C ARG A 63 -13.99 -12.45 -5.53
N ILE A 64 -13.19 -12.82 -4.52
CA ILE A 64 -12.71 -14.18 -4.32
C ILE A 64 -13.41 -14.90 -3.15
N LYS A 65 -14.35 -14.21 -2.47
CA LYS A 65 -15.04 -14.71 -1.26
C LYS A 65 -15.73 -16.07 -1.46
N ASP A 66 -16.27 -16.31 -2.67
CA ASP A 66 -17.07 -17.51 -2.98
C ASP A 66 -16.22 -18.62 -3.63
N GLU A 67 -14.91 -18.43 -3.77
CA GLU A 67 -14.00 -19.41 -4.39
C GLU A 67 -13.57 -20.54 -3.44
N GLY A 68 -13.95 -20.46 -2.15
CA GLY A 68 -13.69 -21.53 -1.19
C GLY A 68 -12.23 -21.66 -0.74
N PHE A 69 -11.45 -20.58 -0.81
CA PHE A 69 -10.09 -20.54 -0.27
C PHE A 69 -10.10 -20.77 1.24
N LYS A 70 -9.30 -21.74 1.71
CA LYS A 70 -9.12 -21.99 3.15
C LYS A 70 -8.27 -20.92 3.83
N THR A 71 -7.27 -20.41 3.11
CA THR A 71 -6.34 -19.39 3.59
C THR A 71 -6.00 -18.46 2.43
N ILE A 72 -6.09 -17.15 2.65
CA ILE A 72 -5.64 -16.14 1.71
C ILE A 72 -4.32 -15.58 2.23
N HIS A 73 -3.23 -15.79 1.48
CA HIS A 73 -1.92 -15.21 1.82
C HIS A 73 -1.72 -13.93 1.02
N PHE A 74 -1.36 -12.84 1.70
CA PHE A 74 -1.03 -11.57 1.06
C PHE A 74 0.43 -11.22 1.34
N PHE A 75 1.17 -10.77 0.32
CA PHE A 75 2.54 -10.32 0.44
C PHE A 75 2.62 -8.84 0.03
N GLY A 76 3.18 -7.99 0.89
CA GLY A 76 3.28 -6.55 0.63
C GLY A 76 4.50 -5.93 1.28
N ASP A 77 5.01 -4.85 0.68
CA ASP A 77 6.19 -4.12 1.17
C ASP A 77 5.84 -2.80 1.87
N LYS A 78 4.62 -2.28 1.67
CA LYS A 78 4.13 -1.03 2.28
C LYS A 78 2.98 -1.31 3.25
N THR A 79 3.23 -2.20 4.21
CA THR A 79 2.25 -2.72 5.18
C THR A 79 2.16 -1.87 6.46
N PHE A 80 2.89 -0.76 6.55
CA PHE A 80 2.81 0.20 7.66
C PHE A 80 1.63 1.17 7.49
N GLU A 81 1.18 1.80 8.57
CA GLU A 81 0.04 2.74 8.54
C GLU A 81 0.26 3.86 7.51
N GLY A 82 -0.68 4.02 6.57
CA GLY A 82 -0.59 4.97 5.46
C GLY A 82 0.13 4.46 4.20
N GLY A 83 0.73 3.27 4.27
CA GLY A 83 1.21 2.53 3.10
C GLY A 83 0.05 1.84 2.36
N ASN A 84 0.21 1.65 1.05
CA ASN A 84 -0.88 1.17 0.19
C ASN A 84 -1.25 -0.32 0.39
N ASP A 85 -0.48 -1.08 1.16
CA ASP A 85 -0.75 -2.48 1.49
C ASP A 85 -1.37 -2.64 2.88
N PHE A 86 -1.46 -1.56 3.67
CA PHE A 86 -1.83 -1.60 5.08
C PHE A 86 -3.18 -2.28 5.32
N GLU A 87 -4.22 -1.88 4.59
CA GLU A 87 -5.59 -2.34 4.83
C GLU A 87 -5.75 -3.83 4.52
N ILE A 88 -5.23 -4.31 3.38
CA ILE A 88 -5.32 -5.72 3.01
C ILE A 88 -4.42 -6.61 3.88
N TYR A 89 -3.25 -6.11 4.27
CA TYR A 89 -2.34 -6.85 5.15
C TYR A 89 -2.95 -7.12 6.52
N HIS A 90 -3.71 -6.17 7.07
CA HIS A 90 -4.39 -6.30 8.37
C HIS A 90 -5.82 -6.83 8.28
N HIS A 91 -6.29 -7.20 7.08
CA HIS A 91 -7.65 -7.71 6.92
C HIS A 91 -7.82 -9.06 7.63
N PRO A 92 -8.90 -9.30 8.40
CA PRO A 92 -9.06 -10.52 9.21
C PRO A 92 -9.06 -11.82 8.40
N ASP A 93 -9.51 -11.76 7.14
CA ASP A 93 -9.52 -12.93 6.24
C ASP A 93 -8.17 -13.22 5.56
N VAL A 94 -7.13 -12.44 5.87
CA VAL A 94 -5.82 -12.48 5.20
C VAL A 94 -4.71 -12.83 6.20
N THR A 95 -3.86 -13.78 5.81
CA THR A 95 -2.57 -14.02 6.44
C THR A 95 -1.52 -13.15 5.74
N GLY A 96 -1.21 -12.00 6.33
CA GLY A 96 -0.24 -11.03 5.79
C GLY A 96 1.23 -11.41 5.99
N HIS A 97 2.05 -11.18 4.97
CA HIS A 97 3.50 -11.37 4.95
C HIS A 97 4.18 -10.07 4.53
N SER A 98 4.83 -9.39 5.47
CA SER A 98 5.55 -8.15 5.17
C SER A 98 6.92 -8.50 4.57
N VAL A 99 7.26 -7.87 3.45
CA VAL A 99 8.51 -8.12 2.73
C VAL A 99 9.24 -6.81 2.45
N THR A 100 10.56 -6.83 2.28
CA THR A 100 11.33 -5.62 1.93
C THR A 100 11.79 -5.63 0.48
N ASN A 101 11.82 -6.81 -0.15
CA ASN A 101 12.31 -7.02 -1.49
C ASN A 101 11.78 -8.36 -2.05
N PRO A 102 11.89 -8.61 -3.36
CA PRO A 102 11.39 -9.85 -3.97
C PRO A 102 12.01 -11.14 -3.43
N ASN A 103 13.26 -11.12 -2.95
CA ASN A 103 13.90 -12.33 -2.39
C ASN A 103 13.26 -12.74 -1.06
N ASP A 104 12.77 -11.79 -0.26
CA ASP A 104 12.02 -12.10 0.96
C ASP A 104 10.74 -12.87 0.62
N THR A 105 10.00 -12.42 -0.40
CA THR A 105 8.81 -13.12 -0.89
C THR A 105 9.14 -14.56 -1.29
N ILE A 106 10.20 -14.76 -2.09
CA ILE A 106 10.63 -16.10 -2.53
C ILE A 106 10.97 -16.99 -1.33
N ARG A 107 11.69 -16.45 -0.34
CA ARG A 107 12.06 -17.19 0.87
C ARG A 107 10.83 -17.64 1.64
N ILE A 108 9.90 -16.72 1.92
CA ILE A 108 8.70 -17.02 2.71
C ILE A 108 7.78 -18.02 1.97
N VAL A 109 7.63 -17.89 0.65
CA VAL A 109 6.84 -18.86 -0.15
C VAL A 109 7.42 -20.27 -0.03
N LYS A 110 8.75 -20.42 -0.09
CA LYS A 110 9.41 -21.73 0.09
C LYS A 110 9.27 -22.28 1.51
N GLU A 111 9.24 -21.41 2.53
CA GLU A 111 9.03 -21.82 3.92
C GLU A 111 7.59 -22.28 4.17
N LEU A 112 6.60 -21.65 3.53
CA LEU A 112 5.18 -21.98 3.69
C LEU A 112 4.74 -23.22 2.90
N PHE A 113 5.33 -23.43 1.71
CA PHE A 113 4.96 -24.48 0.77
C PHE A 113 6.19 -25.30 0.36
N PRO A 114 6.70 -26.17 1.26
CA PRO A 114 7.88 -26.99 1.01
C PRO A 114 7.66 -28.08 -0.05
#